data_AF-A0A821QC75-F1
#
_entry.id   AF-A0A821QC75-F1
#
_cell.length_a   1.000
_cell.length_b   1.000
_cell.length_c   1.000
_cell.angle_alpha   90.00
_cell.angle_beta   90.00
_cell.angle_gamma   90.00
#
_symmetry.space_group_name_H-M   'P 1'
#
loop_
_entity.id
_entity.type
_entity.pdbx_description
1 polymer ?
#
loop_
_entity_poly.entity_id
_entity_poly.type
_entity_poly.pdbx_seq_one_letter_code
_entity_poly.pdbx_strand_id
1 'polypeptide(L)'
;MVPSNNAYDGLETRKGRIYGRQTEHSMEYLGIQYATTNRWQPPMDLASELFSNRSLEATSFGPCCPQRDTGIYIPKQDEQCLYLNIFTPLKISHESLLAVLVWIHDGGLTSG
;
A
#
# COMPACT_ATOMS: atom_id res chain seq x y z
N MET A 1 3.43 -22.02 -19.18
CA MET A 1 1.99 -21.80 -18.92
C MET A 1 1.85 -21.37 -17.48
N VAL A 2 1.65 -20.08 -17.22
CA VAL A 2 1.30 -19.59 -15.88
C VAL A 2 -0.18 -19.93 -15.69
N PRO A 3 -0.59 -20.72 -14.69
CA PRO A 3 -2.00 -20.98 -14.46
C PRO A 3 -2.70 -19.67 -14.12
N SER A 4 -3.78 -19.44 -14.85
CA SER A 4 -4.75 -18.37 -14.69
C SER A 4 -5.43 -18.39 -13.31
N ASN A 5 -5.71 -17.18 -12.78
CA ASN A 5 -6.81 -16.87 -11.86
C ASN A 5 -6.81 -17.52 -10.47
N ASN A 6 -5.78 -17.26 -9.66
CA ASN A 6 -5.99 -17.21 -8.21
C ASN A 6 -5.74 -15.78 -7.73
N ALA A 7 -6.74 -14.92 -7.94
CA ALA A 7 -6.95 -13.84 -6.99
C ALA A 7 -7.18 -14.55 -5.65
N TYR A 8 -6.19 -14.51 -4.77
CA TYR A 8 -6.36 -14.99 -3.40
C TYR A 8 -7.62 -14.34 -2.84
N ASP A 9 -8.42 -15.12 -2.11
CA ASP A 9 -9.63 -14.62 -1.45
C ASP A 9 -9.25 -13.33 -0.70
N GLY A 10 -9.87 -12.21 -1.06
CA GLY A 10 -9.35 -10.89 -0.72
C GLY A 10 -9.17 -10.74 0.80
N LEU A 11 -8.12 -10.06 1.23
CA LEU A 11 -7.81 -9.87 2.64
C LEU A 11 -8.79 -8.85 3.24
N GLU A 12 -9.54 -9.26 4.27
CA GLU A 12 -10.44 -8.38 5.01
C GLU A 12 -9.66 -7.44 5.93
N THR A 13 -9.96 -6.15 5.86
CA THR A 13 -9.43 -5.13 6.78
C THR A 13 -10.58 -4.43 7.51
N ARG A 14 -10.25 -3.58 8.48
CA ARG A 14 -11.27 -2.77 9.19
C ARG A 14 -12.01 -1.79 8.27
N LYS A 15 -11.44 -1.46 7.11
CA LYS A 15 -11.99 -0.46 6.19
C LYS A 15 -12.64 -1.12 4.99
N GLY A 16 -12.13 -2.24 4.51
CA GLY A 16 -12.70 -3.00 3.40
C GLY A 16 -11.77 -4.11 2.94
N ARG A 17 -12.17 -4.82 1.88
CA ARG A 17 -11.41 -5.94 1.34
C ARG A 17 -10.34 -5.48 0.36
N ILE A 18 -9.14 -6.04 0.45
CA ILE A 18 -8.03 -5.75 -0.46
C ILE A 18 -7.54 -6.99 -1.20
N TYR A 19 -7.12 -6.84 -2.45
CA TYR A 19 -6.63 -7.89 -3.32
C TYR A 19 -5.17 -7.60 -3.66
N GLY A 20 -4.28 -8.46 -3.18
CA GLY A 20 -2.85 -8.36 -3.47
C GLY A 20 -2.47 -9.18 -4.70
N ARG A 21 -1.17 -9.16 -5.02
CA ARG A 21 -0.58 -10.03 -6.04
C ARG A 21 0.39 -11.02 -5.40
N GLN A 22 0.48 -12.20 -5.99
CA GLN A 22 1.47 -13.20 -5.62
C GLN A 22 2.70 -13.07 -6.53
N THR A 23 3.88 -13.17 -5.95
CA THR A 23 5.15 -13.36 -6.67
C THR A 23 5.71 -14.76 -6.40
N GLU A 24 6.88 -15.06 -6.93
CA GLU A 24 7.58 -16.32 -6.60
C GLU A 24 8.01 -16.40 -5.13
N HIS A 25 8.05 -15.28 -4.41
CA HIS A 25 8.65 -15.20 -3.07
C HIS A 25 7.72 -14.63 -1.99
N SER A 26 6.68 -13.87 -2.38
CA SER A 26 5.87 -13.09 -1.44
C SER A 26 4.43 -12.94 -1.92
N MET A 27 3.52 -12.66 -0.99
CA MET A 27 2.30 -11.93 -1.29
C MET A 27 2.57 -10.44 -1.09
N GLU A 28 2.15 -9.63 -2.06
CA GLU A 28 2.36 -8.19 -2.08
C GLU A 28 1.03 -7.46 -2.13
N TYR A 29 0.86 -6.51 -1.22
CA TYR A 29 -0.27 -5.60 -1.21
C TYR A 29 0.27 -4.18 -1.31
N LEU A 30 0.14 -3.58 -2.49
CA LEU A 30 0.79 -2.33 -2.88
C LEU A 30 -0.22 -1.20 -2.99
N GLY A 31 0.21 0.03 -2.70
CA GLY A 31 -0.60 1.22 -2.89
C GLY A 31 -1.84 1.27 -1.99
N ILE A 32 -1.73 0.78 -0.75
CA ILE A 32 -2.81 0.88 0.23
C ILE A 32 -2.79 2.27 0.84
N GLN A 33 -3.83 3.06 0.62
CA GLN A 33 -3.93 4.37 1.26
C GLN A 33 -4.16 4.16 2.76
N TYR A 34 -3.35 4.79 3.61
CA TYR A 34 -3.49 4.67 5.07
C TYR A 34 -4.03 5.94 5.74
N ALA A 35 -3.96 7.08 5.05
CA ALA A 35 -4.48 8.35 5.54
C ALA A 35 -4.79 9.31 4.39
N THR A 36 -5.49 10.39 4.71
CA THR A 36 -5.65 11.55 3.83
C THR A 36 -5.31 12.82 4.61
N THR A 37 -5.00 13.92 3.93
CA THR A 37 -4.74 15.19 4.61
C THR A 37 -5.03 16.38 3.71
N ASN A 38 -5.32 17.52 4.33
CA ASN A 38 -5.29 18.81 3.67
C ASN A 38 -3.92 19.44 3.90
N ARG A 39 -3.51 20.35 3.01
CA ARG A 39 -2.21 21.00 3.14
C ARG A 39 -2.07 21.68 4.49
N TRP A 40 -0.93 21.44 5.15
CA TRP A 40 -0.60 21.99 6.47
C TRP A 40 -1.55 21.59 7.61
N GLN A 41 -2.20 20.42 7.49
CA GLN A 41 -3.01 19.84 8.54
C GLN A 41 -2.47 18.47 8.94
N PRO A 42 -2.78 17.98 10.15
CA PRO A 42 -2.50 16.59 10.52
C PRO A 42 -3.17 15.59 9.55
N PRO A 43 -2.61 14.38 9.39
CA PRO A 43 -3.30 13.31 8.67
C PRO A 43 -4.60 12.91 9.38
N MET A 44 -5.61 12.62 8.57
CA MET A 44 -6.92 12.16 8.99
C MET A 44 -7.10 10.69 8.58
N ASP A 45 -7.80 9.94 9.42
CA ASP A 45 -8.22 8.58 9.08
C ASP A 45 -9.13 8.62 7.85
N LEU A 46 -9.07 7.57 7.04
CA LEU A 46 -9.90 7.47 5.86
C LEU A 46 -11.34 7.21 6.29
N ALA A 47 -12.27 7.99 5.73
CA ALA A 47 -13.69 7.76 5.93
C ALA A 47 -14.04 6.32 5.52
N SER A 48 -14.74 5.59 6.40
CA SER A 48 -15.16 4.21 6.14
C SER A 48 -15.96 4.09 4.84
N GLU A 49 -16.66 5.14 4.44
CA GLU A 49 -17.45 5.22 3.21
C GLU A 49 -16.62 5.12 1.93
N LEU A 50 -15.32 5.47 1.97
CA LEU A 50 -14.42 5.30 0.83
C LEU A 50 -14.18 3.82 0.49
N PHE A 51 -14.39 2.94 1.46
CA PHE A 51 -14.09 1.51 1.37
C PHE A 51 -15.30 0.59 1.63
N SER A 52 -16.39 1.11 2.21
CA SER A 52 -17.54 0.33 2.67
C SER A 52 -18.27 -0.45 1.57
N ASN A 53 -18.06 -0.10 0.30
CA ASN A 53 -18.59 -0.81 -0.86
C ASN A 53 -17.54 -1.13 -1.93
N ARG A 54 -16.24 -1.05 -1.61
CA ARG A 54 -15.17 -1.20 -2.61
C ARG A 54 -14.12 -2.21 -2.18
N SER A 55 -13.92 -3.21 -3.04
CA SER A 55 -12.68 -3.96 -3.09
C SER A 55 -11.56 -3.05 -3.61
N LEU A 56 -10.40 -3.06 -2.95
CA LEU A 56 -9.20 -2.38 -3.44
C LEU A 56 -8.27 -3.39 -4.13
N GLU A 57 -7.98 -3.15 -5.41
CA GLU A 57 -6.89 -3.84 -6.12
C GLU A 57 -5.54 -3.24 -5.70
N ALA A 58 -4.91 -3.84 -4.69
CA ALA A 58 -3.64 -3.44 -4.11
C ALA A 58 -2.46 -4.11 -4.83
N THR A 59 -2.37 -3.95 -6.15
CA THR A 59 -1.41 -4.67 -7.00
C THR A 59 -0.33 -3.77 -7.62
N SER A 60 -0.43 -2.44 -7.40
CA SER A 60 0.46 -1.42 -7.93
C SER A 60 0.78 -0.36 -6.88
N PHE A 61 1.97 0.24 -6.97
CA PHE A 61 2.36 1.33 -6.07
C PHE A 61 1.49 2.58 -6.28
N GLY A 62 1.18 3.26 -5.18
CA GLY A 62 0.61 4.61 -5.20
C GLY A 62 1.66 5.66 -5.60
N PRO A 63 1.25 6.91 -5.88
CA PRO A 63 2.18 8.01 -6.09
C PRO A 63 3.03 8.27 -4.84
N CYS A 64 4.28 8.67 -5.05
CA CYS A 64 5.13 9.20 -3.99
C CYS A 64 4.78 10.68 -3.70
N CYS A 65 5.25 11.19 -2.56
CA CYS A 65 4.98 12.58 -2.21
C CYS A 65 5.74 13.55 -3.12
N PRO A 66 5.21 14.78 -3.30
CA PRO A 66 5.87 15.78 -4.12
C PRO A 66 7.24 16.13 -3.55
N GLN A 67 8.27 15.96 -4.36
CA GLN A 67 9.67 16.19 -4.06
C GLN A 67 10.34 16.91 -5.24
N ARG A 68 11.38 17.68 -4.95
CA ARG A 68 12.09 18.44 -5.99
C ARG A 68 12.76 17.47 -6.96
N ASP A 69 12.75 17.82 -8.24
CA ASP A 69 13.55 17.10 -9.23
C ASP A 69 15.03 17.27 -8.91
N THR A 70 15.71 16.15 -8.72
CA THR A 70 17.15 16.06 -8.41
C THR A 70 17.97 15.53 -9.59
N GLY A 71 17.35 15.33 -10.76
CA GLY A 71 17.98 14.69 -11.92
C GLY A 71 18.05 13.16 -11.82
N ILE A 72 17.44 12.57 -10.79
CA ILE A 72 17.24 11.13 -10.61
C ILE A 72 15.79 10.82 -11.01
N TYR A 73 15.53 9.61 -11.53
CA TYR A 73 14.16 9.18 -11.80
C TYR A 73 13.33 9.20 -10.52
N ILE A 74 12.22 9.95 -10.55
CA ILE A 74 11.23 10.00 -9.48
C ILE A 74 9.94 9.37 -10.03
N PRO A 75 9.32 8.42 -9.31
CA PRO A 75 8.02 7.87 -9.69
C PRO A 75 6.94 8.96 -9.81
N LYS A 76 5.73 8.55 -10.22
CA LYS A 76 4.57 9.46 -10.22
C LYS A 76 4.42 10.14 -8.85
N GLN A 77 4.22 11.45 -8.86
CA GLN A 77 4.01 12.27 -7.66
C GLN A 77 2.57 12.78 -7.59
N ASP A 78 2.01 12.91 -6.38
CA ASP A 78 0.70 13.50 -6.11
C ASP A 78 0.65 14.00 -4.65
N GLU A 79 -0.14 15.02 -4.31
CA GLU A 79 -0.34 15.44 -2.91
C GLU A 79 -1.13 14.40 -2.10
N GLN A 80 -1.93 13.56 -2.76
CA GLN A 80 -2.48 12.34 -2.17
C GLN A 80 -1.42 11.24 -2.22
N CYS A 81 -0.42 11.28 -1.33
CA CYS A 81 0.71 10.34 -1.35
C CYS A 81 0.82 9.41 -0.13
N LEU A 82 -0.14 9.44 0.80
CA LEU A 82 -0.10 8.68 2.05
C LEU A 82 -0.48 7.20 1.81
N TYR A 83 0.42 6.49 1.13
CA TYR A 83 0.31 5.08 0.78
C TYR A 83 1.35 4.23 1.48
N LEU A 84 0.99 2.99 1.78
CA LEU A 84 1.91 1.97 2.28
C LEU A 84 1.84 0.71 1.40
N ASN A 85 2.84 -0.14 1.58
CA ASN A 85 2.96 -1.42 0.90
C ASN A 85 3.27 -2.51 1.94
N ILE A 86 2.69 -3.69 1.77
CA ILE A 86 2.85 -4.83 2.67
C ILE A 86 3.35 -6.02 1.87
N PHE A 87 4.38 -6.68 2.41
CA PHE A 87 4.95 -7.90 1.84
C PHE A 87 4.87 -8.99 2.90
N THR A 88 4.34 -10.14 2.55
CA THR A 88 4.23 -11.29 3.45
C THR A 88 4.75 -12.57 2.80
N PRO A 89 5.13 -13.60 3.58
CA PRO A 89 5.42 -14.91 3.03
C PRO A 89 4.19 -15.51 2.33
N LEU A 90 4.42 -16.36 1.33
CA LEU A 90 3.35 -16.99 0.54
C LEU A 90 2.35 -17.84 1.35
N LYS A 91 2.78 -18.40 2.48
CA LYS A 91 1.98 -19.32 3.30
C LYS A 91 1.80 -18.73 4.69
N ILE A 92 0.71 -17.98 4.86
CA ILE A 92 0.30 -17.40 6.12
C ILE A 92 -1.16 -17.77 6.41
N SER A 93 -1.46 -18.06 7.67
CA SER A 93 -2.83 -18.20 8.18
C SER A 93 -3.20 -16.97 9.01
N HIS A 94 -4.49 -16.75 9.26
CA HIS A 94 -4.95 -15.70 10.18
C HIS A 94 -4.41 -15.86 11.61
N GLU A 95 -3.96 -17.05 11.99
CA GLU A 95 -3.37 -17.36 13.30
C GLU A 95 -1.85 -17.13 13.33
N SER A 96 -1.24 -16.84 12.17
CA SER A 96 0.21 -16.62 12.07
C SER A 96 0.60 -15.27 12.69
N LEU A 97 1.17 -15.30 13.89
CA LEU A 97 1.69 -14.12 14.59
C LEU A 97 3.12 -13.81 14.17
N LEU A 98 3.30 -13.43 12.90
CA LEU A 98 4.62 -13.09 12.37
C LEU A 98 5.14 -11.75 12.94
N ALA A 99 6.45 -11.63 13.06
CA ALA A 99 7.09 -10.35 13.35
C ALA A 99 6.83 -9.35 12.21
N VAL A 100 6.49 -8.11 12.58
CA VAL A 100 6.24 -7.02 11.62
C VAL A 100 7.44 -6.09 11.59
N LEU A 101 8.06 -5.95 10.42
CA LEU A 101 9.05 -4.93 10.16
C LEU A 101 8.39 -3.72 9.50
N VAL A 102 8.49 -2.55 10.12
CA VAL A 102 8.03 -1.29 9.54
C VAL A 102 9.25 -0.51 9.04
N TRP A 103 9.37 -0.38 7.72
CA TRP A 103 10.43 0.39 7.09
C TRP A 103 10.00 1.86 6.91
N ILE A 104 10.85 2.78 7.36
CA ILE A 104 10.70 4.22 7.14
C ILE A 104 11.86 4.64 6.25
N HIS A 105 11.55 5.12 5.05
CA HIS A 105 12.57 5.54 4.09
C HIS A 105 13.29 6.81 4.58
N ASP A 106 14.53 6.98 4.14
CA ASP A 106 15.30 8.21 4.35
C ASP A 106 14.94 9.26 3.27
N GLY A 107 15.72 10.34 3.19
CA GLY A 107 15.59 11.42 2.23
C GLY A 107 15.69 12.81 2.85
N GLY A 108 16.28 12.92 4.05
CA GLY A 108 16.58 14.20 4.69
C GLY A 108 15.34 15.07 4.95
N LEU A 109 14.14 14.46 5.06
CA LEU A 109 12.85 15.12 5.19
C LEU A 109 12.42 15.98 3.98
N THR A 110 13.08 15.81 2.84
CA THR A 110 12.83 16.58 1.61
C THR A 110 12.56 15.73 0.37
N SER A 111 12.91 14.45 0.44
CA SER A 111 12.71 13.43 -0.58
C SER A 111 12.48 12.09 0.09
N GLY A 112 12.32 11.04 -0.72
CA GLY A 112 12.06 9.69 -0.26
C GLY A 112 11.11 8.93 -1.17
#